data_AF-A0A0C3HET1-F1
#
_entry.id   AF-A0A0C3HET1-F1
#
_cell.length_a   1.000
_cell.length_b   1.000
_cell.length_c   1.000
_cell.angle_alpha   90.00
_cell.angle_beta   90.00
_cell.angle_gamma   90.00
#
_symmetry.space_group_name_H-M   'P 1'
#
loop_
_entity.id
_entity.type
_entity.pdbx_description
1 polymer ?
#
loop_
_entity_poly.entity_id
_entity_poly.type
_entity_poly.pdbx_seq_one_letter_code
_entity_poly.pdbx_strand_id
1 'polypeptide(L)'
;MALIRGLPIQDYARYAVTYPLLQLHRDRPQLFEKIVDLIANSLEDDYCLSLDSYPTSQRKETARQREQRNTMIQDWQGDIERLSVDWPVRETVKLSTLNSLFYAIWNIHWHPISASATQTVSVTKISALATQASSVTNSAQLVGDKGSRQAFGNIQPTVILEYVLSKIRELQAARYGKLLASRDDWVTLLSSCIRKSVWQLCQKPHIARQDLINIGGDLDCHGHAIYFHIIWHPDDGKEEFLLYVGQSIDLKARLKDHMNPLNRNKHPSLHYHAWDSRPGNLSEFVVIAYLDNIRTKNSSIGTKDDLLKMNIIELWGTLIFQTLPKRELEKCINPTTIIGRQHLNVFNPLWQGVSNLDDVFPNLSRKERFTALLHGADEMERPN
;
A
#
# COMPACT_ATOMS: atom_id res chain seq x y z
N MET A 1 1.08 9.12 13.22
CA MET A 1 -0.02 9.27 12.23
C MET A 1 0.54 8.88 10.86
N ALA A 2 -0.31 8.72 9.83
CA ALA A 2 0.20 8.78 8.47
C ALA A 2 0.34 10.27 8.10
N LEU A 3 1.57 10.74 7.85
CA LEU A 3 1.79 12.08 7.32
C LEU A 3 1.35 12.10 5.85
N ILE A 4 0.63 13.14 5.47
CA ILE A 4 0.27 13.50 4.09
C ILE A 4 1.32 14.47 3.49
N ARG A 5 2.18 15.06 4.36
CA ARG A 5 3.23 16.03 4.04
C ARG A 5 3.91 15.83 2.68
N GLY A 6 3.77 16.84 1.83
CA GLY A 6 4.66 17.07 0.69
C GLY A 6 4.29 16.38 -0.61
N LEU A 7 3.15 15.68 -0.70
CA LEU A 7 2.54 15.42 -2.01
C LEU A 7 1.75 16.66 -2.44
N PRO A 8 2.22 17.46 -3.42
CA PRO A 8 1.50 18.65 -3.84
C PRO A 8 0.15 18.26 -4.44
N ILE A 9 -0.84 19.12 -4.26
CA ILE A 9 -2.19 18.95 -4.80
C ILE A 9 -2.14 19.19 -6.31
N GLN A 10 -1.93 18.11 -7.08
CA GLN A 10 -1.72 18.16 -8.54
C GLN A 10 -3.02 18.29 -9.36
N ASP A 11 -4.16 18.30 -8.70
CA ASP A 11 -5.48 18.55 -9.27
C ASP A 11 -6.35 19.23 -8.20
N TYR A 12 -6.63 20.51 -8.42
CA TYR A 12 -7.56 21.29 -7.61
C TYR A 12 -9.00 21.21 -8.14
N ALA A 13 -9.21 20.91 -9.42
CA ALA A 13 -10.53 20.85 -10.03
C ALA A 13 -11.40 19.76 -9.38
N ARG A 14 -10.79 18.66 -8.91
CA ARG A 14 -11.50 17.59 -8.18
C ARG A 14 -12.25 18.03 -6.93
N TYR A 15 -11.88 19.13 -6.28
CA TYR A 15 -12.60 19.64 -5.10
C TYR A 15 -13.76 20.57 -5.49
N ALA A 16 -13.89 20.97 -6.76
CA ALA A 16 -14.92 21.88 -7.26
C ALA A 16 -16.32 21.22 -7.40
N VAL A 17 -16.68 20.36 -6.44
CA VAL A 17 -17.85 19.45 -6.48
C VAL A 17 -19.20 20.13 -6.26
N THR A 18 -19.23 21.44 -6.01
CA THR A 18 -20.46 22.23 -5.88
C THR A 18 -20.39 23.48 -6.76
N TYR A 19 -21.54 24.01 -7.17
CA TYR A 19 -21.61 25.16 -8.08
C TYR A 19 -20.82 26.40 -7.59
N PRO A 20 -20.86 26.81 -6.29
CA PRO A 20 -20.01 27.92 -5.80
C PRO A 20 -18.51 27.62 -5.89
N LEU A 21 -18.09 26.38 -5.65
CA LEU A 21 -16.68 25.97 -5.78
C LEU A 21 -16.23 25.96 -7.25
N LEU A 22 -17.10 25.52 -8.16
CA LEU A 22 -16.85 25.54 -9.60
C LEU A 22 -16.76 26.98 -10.14
N GLN A 23 -17.59 27.91 -9.67
CA GLN A 23 -17.44 29.34 -9.99
C GLN A 23 -16.12 29.88 -9.44
N LEU A 24 -15.79 29.62 -8.17
CA LEU A 24 -14.55 30.13 -7.55
C LEU A 24 -13.30 29.60 -8.27
N HIS A 25 -13.27 28.32 -8.62
CA HIS A 25 -12.18 27.71 -9.38
C HIS A 25 -12.06 28.27 -10.81
N ARG A 26 -13.19 28.50 -11.50
CA ARG A 26 -13.22 29.07 -12.86
C ARG A 26 -12.80 30.54 -12.90
N ASP A 27 -13.39 31.34 -12.02
CA ASP A 27 -13.32 32.80 -12.10
C ASP A 27 -12.08 33.34 -11.36
N ARG A 28 -11.54 32.59 -10.38
CA ARG A 28 -10.39 32.97 -9.53
C ARG A 28 -9.51 31.74 -9.14
N PRO A 29 -8.93 31.00 -10.10
CA PRO A 29 -8.19 29.76 -9.81
C PRO A 29 -7.09 29.91 -8.75
N GLN A 30 -6.27 30.97 -8.82
CA GLN A 30 -5.18 31.23 -7.85
C GLN A 30 -5.67 31.48 -6.41
N LEU A 31 -6.89 31.98 -6.23
CA LEU A 31 -7.53 32.12 -4.92
C LEU A 31 -8.05 30.76 -4.45
N PHE A 32 -8.67 29.98 -5.36
CA PHE A 32 -9.15 28.64 -5.07
C PHE A 32 -8.00 27.71 -4.61
N GLU A 33 -6.88 27.70 -5.35
CA GLU A 33 -5.66 26.95 -5.02
C GLU A 33 -5.15 27.27 -3.60
N LYS A 34 -4.96 28.56 -3.29
CA LYS A 34 -4.52 29.01 -1.96
C LYS A 34 -5.46 28.59 -0.83
N ILE A 35 -6.78 28.61 -1.05
CA ILE A 35 -7.76 28.18 -0.05
C ILE A 35 -7.70 26.65 0.13
N VAL A 36 -7.56 25.89 -0.96
CA VAL A 36 -7.42 24.42 -0.88
C VAL A 36 -6.17 24.03 -0.09
N ASP A 37 -5.02 24.65 -0.39
CA ASP A 37 -3.77 24.39 0.32
C ASP A 37 -3.87 24.74 1.82
N LEU A 38 -4.42 25.92 2.15
CA LEU A 38 -4.63 26.35 3.55
C LEU A 38 -5.46 25.32 4.33
N ILE A 39 -6.61 24.91 3.78
CA ILE A 39 -7.52 23.96 4.43
C ILE A 39 -6.89 22.56 4.50
N ALA A 40 -6.24 22.09 3.43
CA ALA A 40 -5.63 20.77 3.40
C ALA A 40 -4.48 20.62 4.40
N ASN A 41 -3.63 21.65 4.52
CA ASN A 41 -2.51 21.66 5.47
C ASN A 41 -3.01 21.73 6.93
N SER A 42 -3.96 22.61 7.26
CA SER A 42 -4.55 22.65 8.60
C SER A 42 -5.29 21.35 8.96
N LEU A 43 -6.01 20.72 8.01
CA LEU A 43 -6.61 19.40 8.28
C LEU A 43 -5.57 18.29 8.48
N GLU A 44 -4.36 18.41 7.94
CA GLU A 44 -3.26 17.51 8.28
C GLU A 44 -2.71 17.80 9.68
N ASP A 45 -2.27 19.03 9.96
CA ASP A 45 -1.57 19.37 11.20
C ASP A 45 -2.53 19.34 12.43
N ASP A 46 -3.74 19.90 12.33
CA ASP A 46 -4.71 19.97 13.44
C ASP A 46 -5.48 18.66 13.66
N TYR A 47 -5.90 17.99 12.57
CA TYR A 47 -6.80 16.83 12.67
C TYR A 47 -6.11 15.47 12.77
N CYS A 48 -4.77 15.43 12.77
CA CYS A 48 -3.98 14.24 13.04
C CYS A 48 -4.22 13.61 14.45
N LEU A 49 -4.81 14.36 15.39
CA LEU A 49 -4.95 13.98 16.81
C LEU A 49 -6.38 13.64 17.27
N SER A 50 -7.41 13.80 16.43
CA SER A 50 -8.81 13.59 16.85
C SER A 50 -9.29 12.14 16.67
N LEU A 51 -9.97 11.60 17.70
CA LEU A 51 -10.58 10.26 17.68
C LEU A 51 -11.88 10.17 16.87
N ASP A 52 -12.53 11.31 16.58
CA ASP A 52 -13.86 11.36 15.96
C ASP A 52 -13.78 11.68 14.46
N SER A 53 -13.90 10.68 13.58
CA SER A 53 -13.94 10.90 12.13
C SER A 53 -15.22 11.61 11.69
N TYR A 54 -15.12 12.70 10.92
CA TYR A 54 -16.31 13.34 10.34
C TYR A 54 -17.05 12.40 9.35
N PRO A 55 -18.39 12.41 9.37
CA PRO A 55 -19.20 11.67 8.41
C PRO A 55 -19.18 12.34 7.03
N THR A 56 -19.73 11.67 6.00
CA THR A 56 -19.81 12.20 4.61
C THR A 56 -20.38 13.62 4.45
N SER A 57 -21.19 14.11 5.40
CA SER A 57 -21.99 15.33 5.23
C SER A 57 -22.50 15.94 6.55
N GLN A 58 -22.65 17.26 6.55
CA GLN A 58 -23.04 18.10 7.70
C GLN A 58 -24.28 17.61 8.47
N ARG A 59 -25.26 17.02 7.77
CA ARG A 59 -26.51 16.52 8.37
C ARG A 59 -26.30 15.33 9.33
N LYS A 60 -25.14 14.68 9.29
CA LYS A 60 -24.77 13.53 10.13
C LYS A 60 -23.83 13.90 11.29
N GLU A 61 -23.35 15.15 11.39
CA GLU A 61 -22.44 15.60 12.45
C GLU A 61 -23.05 15.46 13.84
N THR A 62 -22.24 15.02 14.80
CA THR A 62 -22.52 15.27 16.23
C THR A 62 -22.42 16.77 16.54
N ALA A 63 -22.97 17.22 17.68
CA ALA A 63 -22.84 18.61 18.10
C ALA A 63 -21.38 19.05 18.23
N ARG A 64 -20.53 18.20 18.83
CA ARG A 64 -19.08 18.39 18.98
C ARG A 64 -18.37 18.55 17.64
N GLN A 65 -18.66 17.67 16.67
CA GLN A 65 -18.09 17.76 15.33
C GLN A 65 -18.48 19.07 14.65
N ARG A 66 -19.76 19.46 14.71
CA ARG A 66 -20.23 20.73 14.13
C ARG A 66 -19.53 21.94 14.73
N GLU A 67 -19.35 21.94 16.05
CA GLU A 67 -18.63 22.98 16.79
C GLU A 67 -17.17 23.08 16.33
N GLN A 68 -16.42 21.96 16.39
CA GLN A 68 -15.02 21.90 15.94
C GLN A 68 -14.84 22.37 14.48
N ARG A 69 -15.72 21.94 13.57
CA ARG A 69 -15.68 22.37 12.16
C ARG A 69 -16.02 23.84 12.00
N ASN A 70 -16.96 24.38 12.78
CA ASN A 70 -17.26 25.81 12.76
C ASN A 70 -16.04 26.65 13.21
N THR A 71 -15.30 26.20 14.23
CA THR A 71 -14.04 26.82 14.67
C THR A 71 -13.02 26.86 13.53
N MET A 72 -12.68 25.70 12.96
CA MET A 72 -11.71 25.62 11.84
C MET A 72 -12.10 26.53 10.66
N ILE A 73 -13.39 26.60 10.31
CA ILE A 73 -13.90 27.48 9.24
C ILE A 73 -13.75 28.98 9.57
N GLN A 74 -13.88 29.38 10.83
CA GLN A 74 -13.62 30.75 11.27
C GLN A 74 -12.12 31.08 11.18
N ASP A 75 -11.26 30.17 11.66
CA ASP A 75 -9.80 30.36 11.66
C ASP A 75 -9.26 30.50 10.23
N TRP A 76 -9.66 29.60 9.32
CA TRP A 76 -9.29 29.71 7.89
C TRP A 76 -9.80 30.99 7.24
N GLN A 77 -10.97 31.50 7.62
CA GLN A 77 -11.46 32.78 7.07
C GLN A 77 -10.55 33.94 7.50
N GLY A 78 -10.14 33.96 8.78
CA GLY A 78 -9.20 34.94 9.30
C GLY A 78 -7.83 34.86 8.62
N ASP A 79 -7.35 33.66 8.30
CA ASP A 79 -6.08 33.49 7.56
C ASP A 79 -6.17 33.90 6.09
N ILE A 80 -7.27 33.66 5.40
CA ILE A 80 -7.49 34.16 4.02
C ILE A 80 -7.46 35.70 3.99
N GLU A 81 -8.01 36.33 5.02
CA GLU A 81 -8.02 37.79 5.18
C GLU A 81 -6.63 38.34 5.51
N ARG A 82 -5.86 37.69 6.40
CA ARG A 82 -4.44 38.01 6.67
C ARG A 82 -3.58 37.87 5.41
N LEU A 83 -3.80 36.83 4.61
CA LEU A 83 -3.13 36.59 3.32
C LEU A 83 -3.49 37.62 2.24
N SER A 84 -4.37 38.59 2.53
CA SER A 84 -4.72 39.72 1.67
C SER A 84 -5.25 39.29 0.29
N VAL A 85 -5.89 38.12 0.21
CA VAL A 85 -6.39 37.57 -1.06
C VAL A 85 -7.77 38.16 -1.35
N ASP A 86 -7.89 38.93 -2.43
CA ASP A 86 -9.18 39.53 -2.83
C ASP A 86 -10.23 38.42 -3.07
N TRP A 87 -11.24 38.36 -2.19
CA TRP A 87 -12.40 37.49 -2.33
C TRP A 87 -13.69 38.31 -2.08
N PRO A 88 -14.14 39.10 -3.07
CA PRO A 88 -15.19 40.11 -2.90
C PRO A 88 -16.58 39.47 -3.02
N VAL A 89 -16.83 38.47 -2.18
CA VAL A 89 -18.14 37.84 -1.97
C VAL A 89 -18.64 38.15 -0.55
N ARG A 90 -19.95 38.06 -0.33
CA ARG A 90 -20.53 38.25 1.02
C ARG A 90 -20.04 37.16 1.97
N GLU A 91 -19.90 37.50 3.25
CA GLU A 91 -19.39 36.60 4.29
C GLU A 91 -20.09 35.23 4.35
N THR A 92 -21.42 35.23 4.24
CA THR A 92 -22.23 34.01 4.21
C THR A 92 -21.92 33.12 3.01
N VAL A 93 -21.42 33.68 1.91
CA VAL A 93 -20.93 32.94 0.74
C VAL A 93 -19.52 32.41 1.01
N LYS A 94 -18.61 33.17 1.64
CA LYS A 94 -17.29 32.65 2.08
C LYS A 94 -17.48 31.41 2.96
N LEU A 95 -18.23 31.55 4.06
CA LEU A 95 -18.47 30.49 5.04
C LEU A 95 -19.14 29.24 4.43
N SER A 96 -20.13 29.43 3.56
CA SER A 96 -20.78 28.32 2.83
C SER A 96 -19.80 27.61 1.87
N THR A 97 -18.90 28.37 1.25
CA THR A 97 -17.87 27.83 0.35
C THR A 97 -16.78 27.08 1.10
N LEU A 98 -16.27 27.63 2.22
CA LEU A 98 -15.31 26.97 3.11
C LEU A 98 -15.88 25.66 3.69
N ASN A 99 -17.14 25.66 4.13
CA ASN A 99 -17.84 24.45 4.57
C ASN A 99 -17.98 23.40 3.44
N SER A 100 -18.33 23.84 2.23
CA SER A 100 -18.41 22.95 1.06
C SER A 100 -17.04 22.36 0.72
N LEU A 101 -15.97 23.15 0.85
CA LEU A 101 -14.61 22.76 0.51
C LEU A 101 -13.99 21.83 1.57
N PHE A 102 -14.24 22.08 2.86
CA PHE A 102 -13.97 21.13 3.94
C PHE A 102 -14.55 19.75 3.60
N TYR A 103 -15.82 19.67 3.21
CA TYR A 103 -16.44 18.39 2.86
C TYR A 103 -15.89 17.78 1.56
N ALA A 104 -15.47 18.58 0.59
CA ALA A 104 -14.80 18.07 -0.61
C ALA A 104 -13.43 17.45 -0.27
N ILE A 105 -12.59 18.19 0.47
CA ILE A 105 -11.25 17.75 0.89
C ILE A 105 -11.34 16.54 1.83
N TRP A 106 -12.20 16.59 2.85
CA TRP A 106 -12.41 15.48 3.79
C TRP A 106 -12.87 14.20 3.08
N ASN A 107 -13.86 14.30 2.18
CA ASN A 107 -14.37 13.12 1.49
C ASN A 107 -13.35 12.52 0.51
N ILE A 108 -12.50 13.35 -0.11
CA ILE A 108 -11.49 12.91 -1.09
C ILE A 108 -10.22 12.31 -0.44
N HIS A 109 -9.82 12.78 0.74
CA HIS A 109 -8.58 12.34 1.41
C HIS A 109 -8.81 11.41 2.62
N TRP A 110 -9.83 11.67 3.44
CA TRP A 110 -10.07 10.95 4.70
C TRP A 110 -11.25 9.95 4.65
N HIS A 111 -12.22 10.13 3.76
CA HIS A 111 -13.35 9.21 3.56
C HIS A 111 -13.19 8.06 2.50
N PRO A 112 -12.10 7.92 1.69
CA PRO A 112 -11.96 6.78 0.76
C PRO A 112 -12.00 5.37 1.39
N ILE A 113 -11.87 5.26 2.71
CA ILE A 113 -11.79 3.99 3.45
C ILE A 113 -13.18 3.35 3.69
N SER A 114 -14.28 4.08 3.45
CA SER A 114 -15.64 3.66 3.85
C SER A 114 -16.68 3.58 2.71
N ALA A 115 -16.27 3.67 1.45
CA ALA A 115 -17.15 3.43 0.31
C ALA A 115 -16.37 2.97 -0.94
N SER A 116 -17.12 2.37 -1.87
CA SER A 116 -16.75 2.14 -3.26
C SER A 116 -16.36 3.42 -4.01
N ALA A 117 -15.73 3.22 -5.18
CA ALA A 117 -15.55 4.14 -6.30
C ALA A 117 -14.21 4.90 -6.41
N THR A 118 -13.62 4.73 -7.60
CA THR A 118 -12.79 5.68 -8.37
C THR A 118 -11.62 6.36 -7.65
N GLN A 119 -10.39 5.89 -7.87
CA GLN A 119 -9.54 6.11 -9.06
C GLN A 119 -8.87 7.50 -9.12
N THR A 120 -7.53 7.43 -9.08
CA THR A 120 -6.56 8.26 -9.83
C THR A 120 -6.92 9.71 -10.19
N VAL A 121 -6.25 10.63 -9.49
CA VAL A 121 -5.81 11.91 -10.06
C VAL A 121 -4.60 11.71 -10.99
N SER A 122 -4.49 12.60 -11.98
CA SER A 122 -3.31 12.92 -12.81
C SER A 122 -3.42 14.42 -13.13
N VAL A 123 -2.40 15.27 -13.38
CA VAL A 123 -0.92 15.18 -13.45
C VAL A 123 -0.42 16.64 -13.63
N THR A 124 0.74 17.19 -13.19
CA THR A 124 1.82 16.94 -12.21
C THR A 124 2.81 18.15 -12.32
N LYS A 125 3.90 18.23 -11.52
CA LYS A 125 5.17 18.94 -11.85
C LYS A 125 5.11 20.49 -11.62
N ILE A 126 6.18 21.31 -11.66
CA ILE A 126 7.59 21.18 -12.13
C ILE A 126 8.59 22.02 -11.27
N SER A 127 9.90 21.72 -11.41
CA SER A 127 11.07 22.65 -11.33
C SER A 127 11.80 22.83 -9.97
N ALA A 128 13.08 23.26 -9.90
CA ALA A 128 13.98 23.81 -10.94
C ALA A 128 15.50 23.49 -10.79
N LEU A 129 16.20 23.51 -11.94
CA LEU A 129 17.63 23.76 -12.26
C LEU A 129 18.79 23.56 -11.24
N ALA A 130 19.86 22.89 -11.72
CA ALA A 130 21.27 23.24 -11.45
C ALA A 130 22.24 22.81 -12.59
N THR A 131 22.49 23.73 -13.52
CA THR A 131 23.76 24.08 -14.21
C THR A 131 24.96 23.09 -14.28
N GLN A 132 25.34 22.69 -15.53
CA GLN A 132 26.70 22.44 -16.09
C GLN A 132 27.72 21.54 -15.32
N ALA A 133 28.65 20.77 -15.90
CA ALA A 133 29.02 20.24 -17.23
C ALA A 133 30.25 19.30 -16.98
N SER A 134 30.95 18.57 -17.86
CA SER A 134 30.92 18.19 -19.29
C SER A 134 31.93 17.02 -19.45
N SER A 135 31.97 16.16 -20.47
CA SER A 135 31.03 15.78 -21.54
C SER A 135 31.64 14.59 -22.33
N VAL A 136 30.87 13.55 -22.64
CA VAL A 136 31.23 12.52 -23.64
C VAL A 136 30.04 12.29 -24.56
N THR A 137 30.27 12.34 -25.88
CA THR A 137 29.22 12.20 -26.91
C THR A 137 28.86 10.76 -27.19
N ASN A 138 27.56 10.46 -27.23
CA ASN A 138 27.00 9.45 -28.13
C ASN A 138 25.56 9.84 -28.50
N SER A 139 25.30 10.06 -29.78
CA SER A 139 24.02 10.56 -30.29
C SER A 139 23.12 9.41 -30.73
N ALA A 140 22.00 9.20 -30.04
CA ALA A 140 20.88 8.39 -30.48
C ALA A 140 19.57 9.12 -30.18
N GLN A 141 18.60 9.04 -31.08
CA GLN A 141 17.42 9.92 -31.06
C GLN A 141 16.42 9.56 -29.96
N LEU A 142 16.07 10.55 -29.12
CA LEU A 142 14.89 10.50 -28.26
C LEU A 142 13.61 10.68 -29.09
N VAL A 143 13.11 9.59 -29.66
CA VAL A 143 11.70 9.47 -30.06
C VAL A 143 10.94 8.94 -28.84
N GLY A 144 9.84 9.60 -28.48
CA GLY A 144 9.08 9.28 -27.27
C GLY A 144 8.28 8.00 -27.39
N ASP A 145 8.88 6.86 -27.03
CA ASP A 145 8.21 5.56 -27.05
C ASP A 145 7.38 5.30 -25.78
N LYS A 146 6.13 4.83 -25.99
CA LYS A 146 5.24 4.33 -24.92
C LYS A 146 5.34 2.80 -24.77
N GLY A 147 6.35 2.16 -25.37
CA GLY A 147 6.43 0.73 -25.62
C GLY A 147 7.10 -0.15 -24.57
N SER A 148 7.81 0.40 -23.58
CA SER A 148 8.56 -0.41 -22.58
C SER A 148 8.05 -0.23 -21.14
N ARG A 149 6.83 -0.69 -20.87
CA ARG A 149 6.48 -1.16 -19.52
C ARG A 149 7.24 -2.47 -19.32
N GLN A 150 8.28 -2.50 -18.47
CA GLN A 150 9.00 -3.75 -18.17
C GLN A 150 8.02 -4.83 -17.71
N ALA A 151 8.18 -6.03 -18.27
CA ALA A 151 7.41 -7.20 -17.87
C ALA A 151 8.05 -7.91 -16.68
N PHE A 152 7.24 -8.61 -15.90
CA PHE A 152 7.74 -9.68 -15.04
C PHE A 152 8.38 -10.75 -15.93
N GLY A 153 9.64 -11.12 -15.72
CA GLY A 153 10.31 -12.12 -16.53
C GLY A 153 11.77 -12.36 -16.16
N ASN A 154 12.29 -13.53 -16.54
CA ASN A 154 13.64 -14.04 -16.23
C ASN A 154 14.03 -13.85 -14.75
N ILE A 155 13.09 -14.14 -13.85
CA ILE A 155 13.29 -14.04 -12.41
C ILE A 155 14.22 -15.19 -11.98
N GLN A 156 15.11 -14.93 -11.01
CA GLN A 156 16.05 -15.92 -10.47
C GLN A 156 15.71 -16.19 -8.98
N PRO A 157 14.70 -17.02 -8.66
CA PRO A 157 14.19 -17.15 -7.30
C PRO A 157 15.25 -17.59 -6.28
N THR A 158 16.15 -18.49 -6.67
CA THR A 158 17.23 -19.00 -5.80
C THR A 158 18.16 -17.87 -5.33
N VAL A 159 18.55 -16.96 -6.25
CA VAL A 159 19.41 -15.80 -5.93
C VAL A 159 18.69 -14.83 -4.98
N ILE A 160 17.38 -14.62 -5.19
CA ILE A 160 16.55 -13.85 -4.26
C ILE A 160 16.52 -14.52 -2.88
N LEU A 161 16.35 -15.84 -2.81
CA LEU A 161 16.30 -16.58 -1.55
C LEU A 161 17.63 -16.54 -0.80
N GLU A 162 18.75 -16.71 -1.49
CA GLU A 162 20.11 -16.61 -0.92
C GLU A 162 20.35 -15.22 -0.32
N TYR A 163 20.03 -14.16 -1.06
CA TYR A 163 20.16 -12.79 -0.59
C TYR A 163 19.25 -12.50 0.61
N VAL A 164 17.98 -12.93 0.55
CA VAL A 164 17.00 -12.78 1.64
C VAL A 164 17.42 -13.53 2.89
N LEU A 165 17.89 -14.78 2.77
CA LEU A 165 18.42 -15.54 3.90
C LEU A 165 19.71 -14.93 4.47
N SER A 166 20.49 -14.20 3.68
CA SER A 166 21.59 -13.38 4.19
C SER A 166 21.06 -12.19 4.99
N LYS A 167 20.14 -11.40 4.42
CA LYS A 167 19.55 -10.22 5.07
C LYS A 167 18.73 -10.55 6.33
N ILE A 168 18.11 -11.72 6.43
CA ILE A 168 17.46 -12.18 7.66
C ILE A 168 18.49 -12.49 8.76
N ARG A 169 19.65 -13.08 8.42
CA ARG A 169 20.74 -13.31 9.39
C ARG A 169 21.36 -12.01 9.87
N GLU A 170 21.44 -10.99 9.00
CA GLU A 170 21.95 -9.66 9.29
C GLU A 170 20.96 -8.84 10.15
N LEU A 171 19.76 -8.58 9.63
CA LEU A 171 18.82 -7.59 10.18
C LEU A 171 17.80 -8.16 11.17
N GLN A 172 17.71 -9.49 11.29
CA GLN A 172 16.68 -10.18 12.07
C GLN A 172 17.25 -11.34 12.91
N ALA A 173 18.56 -11.31 13.20
CA ALA A 173 19.30 -12.32 13.95
C ALA A 173 18.60 -12.73 15.27
N ALA A 174 18.12 -11.75 16.04
CA ALA A 174 17.46 -11.99 17.33
C ALA A 174 16.16 -12.83 17.22
N ARG A 175 15.47 -12.78 16.08
CA ARG A 175 14.20 -13.50 15.87
C ARG A 175 14.36 -14.80 15.09
N TYR A 176 15.20 -14.81 14.05
CA TYR A 176 15.34 -15.95 13.12
C TYR A 176 16.69 -16.67 13.25
N GLY A 177 17.68 -16.13 13.98
CA GLY A 177 19.04 -16.67 14.05
C GLY A 177 19.10 -18.12 14.54
N LYS A 178 18.36 -18.46 15.61
CA LYS A 178 18.29 -19.85 16.11
C LYS A 178 17.72 -20.81 15.06
N LEU A 179 16.71 -20.38 14.30
CA LEU A 179 16.14 -21.18 13.21
C LEU A 179 17.16 -21.33 12.09
N LEU A 180 17.75 -20.23 11.61
CA LEU A 180 18.69 -20.23 10.48
C LEU A 180 20.03 -20.91 10.79
N ALA A 181 20.42 -21.03 12.06
CA ALA A 181 21.58 -21.79 12.52
C ALA A 181 21.30 -23.28 12.79
N SER A 182 20.04 -23.75 12.66
CA SER A 182 19.69 -25.16 12.91
C SER A 182 20.08 -26.13 11.78
N ARG A 183 20.45 -25.59 10.61
CA ARG A 183 20.82 -26.32 9.38
C ARG A 183 21.35 -25.34 8.32
N ASP A 184 22.16 -25.82 7.38
CA ASP A 184 22.74 -24.99 6.32
C ASP A 184 21.97 -25.06 4.99
N ASP A 185 21.23 -26.14 4.74
CA ASP A 185 20.54 -26.46 3.48
C ASP A 185 19.21 -25.69 3.26
N TRP A 186 19.04 -24.53 3.91
CA TRP A 186 17.81 -23.72 3.85
C TRP A 186 17.36 -23.38 2.43
N VAL A 187 18.30 -23.08 1.53
CA VAL A 187 17.99 -22.78 0.12
C VAL A 187 17.29 -23.97 -0.53
N THR A 188 17.83 -25.17 -0.39
CA THR A 188 17.27 -26.43 -0.91
C THR A 188 15.93 -26.75 -0.27
N LEU A 189 15.82 -26.66 1.06
CA LEU A 189 14.60 -26.97 1.80
C LEU A 189 13.43 -26.09 1.37
N LEU A 190 13.61 -24.77 1.39
CA LEU A 190 12.54 -23.83 1.07
C LEU A 190 12.20 -23.89 -0.43
N SER A 191 13.21 -24.09 -1.30
CA SER A 191 12.98 -24.29 -2.74
C SER A 191 12.15 -25.54 -3.06
N SER A 192 12.27 -26.61 -2.26
CA SER A 192 11.46 -27.83 -2.44
C SER A 192 9.96 -27.64 -2.17
N CYS A 193 9.58 -26.52 -1.57
CA CYS A 193 8.19 -26.21 -1.20
C CYS A 193 7.47 -25.36 -2.26
N ILE A 194 8.22 -24.62 -3.08
CA ILE A 194 7.69 -23.85 -4.21
C ILE A 194 7.24 -24.81 -5.32
N ARG A 195 6.00 -24.63 -5.80
CA ARG A 195 5.41 -25.50 -6.82
C ARG A 195 6.13 -25.36 -8.17
N LYS A 196 6.25 -26.47 -8.91
CA LYS A 196 6.94 -26.53 -10.21
C LYS A 196 6.41 -25.51 -11.24
N SER A 197 5.12 -25.18 -11.20
CA SER A 197 4.52 -24.15 -12.05
C SER A 197 5.06 -22.74 -11.79
N VAL A 198 5.43 -22.40 -10.54
CA VAL A 198 6.06 -21.12 -10.20
C VAL A 198 7.49 -21.05 -10.74
N TRP A 199 8.26 -22.15 -10.66
CA TRP A 199 9.59 -22.23 -11.25
C TRP A 199 9.55 -22.07 -12.78
N GLN A 200 8.62 -22.77 -13.45
CA GLN A 200 8.37 -22.64 -14.90
C GLN A 200 7.90 -21.24 -15.29
N LEU A 201 7.16 -20.55 -14.42
CA LEU A 201 6.73 -19.19 -14.64
C LEU A 201 7.90 -18.20 -14.62
N CYS A 202 8.77 -18.29 -13.61
CA CYS A 202 9.94 -17.41 -13.43
C CYS A 202 10.91 -17.45 -14.64
N GLN A 203 10.97 -18.58 -15.34
CA GLN A 203 11.78 -18.79 -16.54
C GLN A 203 11.24 -18.07 -17.79
N LYS A 204 9.99 -17.57 -17.79
CA LYS A 204 9.45 -16.86 -18.96
C LYS A 204 10.09 -15.48 -19.12
N PRO A 205 10.34 -15.00 -20.36
CA PRO A 205 10.81 -13.63 -20.60
C PRO A 205 9.72 -12.57 -20.37
N HIS A 206 8.45 -12.99 -20.36
CA HIS A 206 7.28 -12.17 -20.07
C HIS A 206 6.25 -13.04 -19.33
N ILE A 207 5.66 -12.51 -18.27
CA ILE A 207 4.63 -13.13 -17.44
C ILE A 207 3.38 -12.26 -17.51
N ALA A 208 2.37 -12.75 -18.22
CA ALA A 208 1.06 -12.10 -18.34
C ALA A 208 0.09 -12.58 -17.24
N ARG A 209 -1.06 -11.90 -17.09
CA ARG A 209 -2.11 -12.26 -16.11
C ARG A 209 -2.54 -13.73 -16.19
N GLN A 210 -2.68 -14.27 -17.40
CA GLN A 210 -3.09 -15.66 -17.58
C GLN A 210 -1.99 -16.65 -17.15
N ASP A 211 -0.71 -16.30 -17.27
CA ASP A 211 0.38 -17.17 -16.83
C ASP A 211 0.41 -17.31 -15.30
N LEU A 212 0.01 -16.26 -14.58
CA LEU A 212 -0.16 -16.26 -13.13
C LEU A 212 -1.37 -17.10 -12.71
N ILE A 213 -2.52 -16.96 -13.38
CA ILE A 213 -3.71 -17.81 -13.15
C ILE A 213 -3.37 -19.29 -13.42
N ASN A 214 -2.58 -19.57 -14.46
CA ASN A 214 -2.13 -20.92 -14.83
C ASN A 214 -1.14 -21.55 -13.82
N ILE A 215 -0.72 -20.84 -12.76
CA ILE A 215 -0.07 -21.47 -11.60
C ILE A 215 -1.03 -22.51 -10.96
N GLY A 216 -2.33 -22.17 -10.87
CA GLY A 216 -3.38 -22.99 -10.25
C GLY A 216 -3.05 -23.46 -8.83
N GLY A 217 -3.66 -24.56 -8.42
CA GLY A 217 -3.37 -25.25 -7.16
C GLY A 217 -4.58 -26.00 -6.63
N ASP A 218 -4.36 -26.88 -5.66
CA ASP A 218 -5.42 -27.34 -4.77
C ASP A 218 -5.73 -26.22 -3.76
N LEU A 219 -6.94 -25.68 -3.87
CA LEU A 219 -7.51 -24.63 -3.00
C LEU A 219 -8.36 -25.22 -1.87
N ASP A 220 -8.70 -26.51 -1.93
CA ASP A 220 -9.38 -27.28 -0.89
C ASP A 220 -8.40 -27.88 0.15
N CYS A 221 -7.10 -27.60 -0.01
CA CYS A 221 -6.05 -28.03 0.89
C CYS A 221 -6.24 -27.48 2.32
N HIS A 222 -6.22 -28.39 3.31
CA HIS A 222 -6.22 -28.08 4.75
C HIS A 222 -4.81 -27.93 5.34
N GLY A 223 -3.78 -27.81 4.49
CA GLY A 223 -2.37 -27.73 4.87
C GLY A 223 -1.85 -26.29 5.02
N HIS A 224 -0.58 -26.20 5.44
CA HIS A 224 0.15 -24.93 5.48
C HIS A 224 0.56 -24.53 4.05
N ALA A 225 0.14 -23.34 3.61
CA ALA A 225 0.39 -22.87 2.25
C ALA A 225 0.72 -21.37 2.17
N ILE A 226 1.54 -21.01 1.17
CA ILE A 226 1.64 -19.64 0.65
C ILE A 226 0.78 -19.58 -0.61
N TYR A 227 -0.20 -18.70 -0.62
CA TYR A 227 -1.10 -18.45 -1.74
C TYR A 227 -0.89 -17.07 -2.33
N PHE A 228 -1.52 -16.88 -3.47
CA PHE A 228 -1.48 -15.69 -4.30
C PHE A 228 -2.90 -15.37 -4.74
N HIS A 229 -3.25 -14.10 -4.70
CA HIS A 229 -4.54 -13.60 -5.15
C HIS A 229 -4.34 -12.55 -6.23
N ILE A 230 -5.00 -12.75 -7.36
CA ILE A 230 -4.89 -11.96 -8.58
C ILE A 230 -6.23 -11.26 -8.76
N ILE A 231 -6.27 -9.92 -8.76
CA ILE A 231 -7.49 -9.11 -8.95
C ILE A 231 -7.34 -8.29 -10.24
N TRP A 232 -8.38 -8.22 -11.06
CA TRP A 232 -8.42 -7.36 -12.25
C TRP A 232 -9.85 -6.98 -12.62
N HIS A 233 -10.05 -5.88 -13.37
CA HIS A 233 -11.33 -5.60 -14.01
C HIS A 233 -11.33 -6.11 -15.47
N PRO A 234 -12.44 -6.61 -16.02
CA PRO A 234 -12.52 -7.04 -17.42
C PRO A 234 -12.21 -5.93 -18.43
N ASP A 235 -12.57 -4.67 -18.13
CA ASP A 235 -12.27 -3.51 -18.99
C ASP A 235 -10.78 -3.11 -19.01
N ASP A 236 -10.00 -3.55 -18.01
CA ASP A 236 -8.61 -3.14 -17.85
C ASP A 236 -7.68 -3.98 -18.77
N GLY A 237 -6.50 -3.45 -19.09
CA GLY A 237 -5.55 -4.13 -19.97
C GLY A 237 -5.21 -5.55 -19.51
N LYS A 238 -4.84 -6.44 -20.44
CA LYS A 238 -4.42 -7.83 -20.10
C LYS A 238 -3.26 -7.87 -19.09
N GLU A 239 -2.44 -6.83 -19.07
CA GLU A 239 -1.30 -6.65 -18.16
C GLU A 239 -1.63 -5.85 -16.90
N GLU A 240 -2.88 -5.41 -16.72
CA GLU A 240 -3.34 -4.62 -15.59
C GLU A 240 -4.09 -5.55 -14.63
N PHE A 241 -3.48 -5.73 -13.46
CA PHE A 241 -3.91 -6.59 -12.37
C PHE A 241 -3.16 -6.22 -11.08
N LEU A 242 -3.79 -6.52 -9.95
CA LEU A 242 -3.24 -6.31 -8.61
C LEU A 242 -2.97 -7.68 -7.97
N LEU A 243 -1.83 -7.77 -7.27
CA LEU A 243 -1.34 -9.00 -6.68
C LEU A 243 -1.27 -8.90 -5.15
N TYR A 244 -1.67 -9.96 -4.48
CA TYR A 244 -1.48 -10.17 -3.04
C TYR A 244 -0.90 -11.56 -2.79
N VAL A 245 0.27 -11.65 -2.17
CA VAL A 245 0.80 -12.89 -1.58
C VAL A 245 0.30 -12.97 -0.14
N GLY A 246 -0.05 -14.16 0.33
CA GLY A 246 -0.38 -14.36 1.74
C GLY A 246 -0.14 -15.78 2.21
N GLN A 247 -0.07 -15.97 3.53
CA GLN A 247 0.12 -17.27 4.17
C GLN A 247 -1.14 -17.79 4.88
N SER A 248 -1.25 -19.11 5.03
CA SER A 248 -2.22 -19.76 5.92
C SER A 248 -1.71 -21.08 6.49
N ILE A 249 -2.23 -21.45 7.67
CA ILE A 249 -2.05 -22.79 8.28
C ILE A 249 -3.17 -23.78 7.90
N ASP A 250 -4.30 -23.28 7.40
CA ASP A 250 -5.35 -24.03 6.70
C ASP A 250 -5.78 -23.15 5.50
N LEU A 251 -5.41 -23.55 4.28
CA LEU A 251 -5.69 -22.74 3.09
C LEU A 251 -7.20 -22.63 2.83
N LYS A 252 -7.93 -23.75 2.83
CA LYS A 252 -9.37 -23.80 2.55
C LYS A 252 -10.18 -22.90 3.48
N ALA A 253 -9.90 -22.93 4.79
CA ALA A 253 -10.54 -22.06 5.77
C ALA A 253 -10.26 -20.58 5.47
N ARG A 254 -9.00 -20.24 5.17
CA ARG A 254 -8.58 -18.86 4.85
C ARG A 254 -9.18 -18.34 3.54
N LEU A 255 -9.34 -19.19 2.52
CA LEU A 255 -10.01 -18.84 1.27
C LEU A 255 -11.52 -18.65 1.47
N LYS A 256 -12.16 -19.47 2.31
CA LYS A 256 -13.57 -19.28 2.70
C LYS A 256 -13.78 -17.94 3.42
N ASP A 257 -12.86 -17.56 4.31
CA ASP A 257 -12.86 -16.25 4.98
C ASP A 257 -12.67 -15.09 3.99
N HIS A 258 -11.78 -15.23 3.00
CA HIS A 258 -11.58 -14.23 1.95
C HIS A 258 -12.82 -14.05 1.08
N MET A 259 -13.46 -15.14 0.65
CA MET A 259 -14.65 -15.10 -0.20
C MET A 259 -15.88 -14.50 0.50
N ASN A 260 -15.97 -14.60 1.83
CA ASN A 260 -17.10 -14.10 2.63
C ASN A 260 -17.10 -12.56 2.75
N PRO A 261 -18.08 -11.84 2.15
CA PRO A 261 -18.10 -10.37 2.21
C PRO A 261 -18.29 -9.82 3.63
N LEU A 262 -19.00 -10.55 4.52
CA LEU A 262 -19.16 -10.13 5.92
C LEU A 262 -17.83 -10.18 6.68
N ASN A 263 -16.96 -11.14 6.33
CA ASN A 263 -15.61 -11.21 6.90
C ASN A 263 -14.73 -10.08 6.35
N ARG A 264 -14.79 -9.80 5.04
CA ARG A 264 -14.07 -8.66 4.44
C ARG A 264 -14.45 -7.32 5.07
N ASN A 265 -15.75 -7.07 5.23
CA ASN A 265 -16.28 -5.86 5.89
C ASN A 265 -15.85 -5.74 7.36
N LYS A 266 -15.75 -6.86 8.08
CA LYS A 266 -15.33 -6.90 9.50
C LYS A 266 -13.81 -6.73 9.67
N HIS A 267 -13.03 -7.11 8.68
CA HIS A 267 -11.56 -7.13 8.73
C HIS A 267 -10.93 -6.30 7.58
N PRO A 268 -11.23 -5.00 7.48
CA PRO A 268 -10.83 -4.16 6.35
C PRO A 268 -9.31 -4.14 6.14
N SER A 269 -8.90 -4.22 4.88
CA SER A 269 -7.50 -4.25 4.45
C SER A 269 -7.36 -3.66 3.05
N LEU A 270 -6.14 -3.29 2.63
CA LEU A 270 -5.89 -2.84 1.25
C LEU A 270 -6.26 -3.91 0.21
N HIS A 271 -6.02 -5.19 0.54
CA HIS A 271 -6.40 -6.33 -0.30
C HIS A 271 -7.92 -6.38 -0.53
N TYR A 272 -8.73 -6.27 0.53
CA TYR A 272 -10.19 -6.25 0.41
C TYR A 272 -10.72 -4.98 -0.25
N HIS A 273 -10.19 -3.81 0.12
CA HIS A 273 -10.56 -2.55 -0.51
C HIS A 273 -10.30 -2.60 -2.03
N ALA A 274 -9.13 -3.08 -2.47
CA ALA A 274 -8.84 -3.23 -3.89
C ALA A 274 -9.81 -4.19 -4.59
N TRP A 275 -10.14 -5.33 -3.96
CA TRP A 275 -11.06 -6.33 -4.50
C TRP A 275 -12.48 -5.77 -4.67
N ASP A 276 -13.02 -5.12 -3.65
CA ASP A 276 -14.39 -4.60 -3.60
C ASP A 276 -14.54 -3.16 -4.17
N SER A 277 -13.45 -2.50 -4.56
CA SER A 277 -13.41 -1.08 -4.98
C SER A 277 -14.28 -0.74 -6.21
N ARG A 278 -14.38 -1.69 -7.16
CA ARG A 278 -15.03 -1.52 -8.48
C ARG A 278 -15.97 -2.70 -8.74
N PRO A 279 -17.29 -2.46 -8.94
CA PRO A 279 -18.23 -3.50 -9.33
C PRO A 279 -17.78 -4.13 -10.66
N GLY A 280 -17.76 -5.47 -10.73
CA GLY A 280 -17.28 -6.21 -11.91
C GLY A 280 -15.82 -6.67 -11.84
N ASN A 281 -15.09 -6.34 -10.77
CA ASN A 281 -13.77 -6.93 -10.50
C ASN A 281 -13.86 -8.47 -10.49
N LEU A 282 -12.97 -9.10 -11.26
CA LEU A 282 -12.73 -10.53 -11.30
C LEU A 282 -11.48 -10.87 -10.46
N SER A 283 -11.41 -12.11 -9.98
CA SER A 283 -10.38 -12.52 -9.05
C SER A 283 -10.12 -14.01 -9.06
N GLU A 284 -8.85 -14.41 -8.94
CA GLU A 284 -8.43 -15.81 -8.85
C GLU A 284 -7.43 -16.04 -7.71
N PHE A 285 -7.50 -17.22 -7.11
CA PHE A 285 -6.53 -17.70 -6.11
C PHE A 285 -5.69 -18.83 -6.69
N VAL A 286 -4.37 -18.76 -6.50
CA VAL A 286 -3.42 -19.81 -6.89
C VAL A 286 -2.42 -20.05 -5.76
N VAL A 287 -1.82 -21.24 -5.72
CA VAL A 287 -0.89 -21.62 -4.64
C VAL A 287 0.55 -21.47 -5.11
N ILE A 288 1.38 -20.77 -4.32
CA ILE A 288 2.82 -20.63 -4.56
C ILE A 288 3.58 -21.82 -3.96
N ALA A 289 3.28 -22.16 -2.70
CA ALA A 289 3.99 -23.20 -1.96
C ALA A 289 3.06 -24.02 -1.05
N TYR A 290 3.37 -25.30 -0.89
CA TYR A 290 2.86 -26.17 0.18
C TYR A 290 4.00 -26.53 1.13
N LEU A 291 3.76 -26.45 2.44
CA LEU A 291 4.81 -26.62 3.46
C LEU A 291 4.72 -27.96 4.20
N ASP A 292 3.85 -28.88 3.77
CA ASP A 292 3.64 -30.18 4.43
C ASP A 292 4.93 -31.00 4.52
N ASN A 293 5.85 -30.85 3.56
CA ASN A 293 7.18 -31.47 3.55
C ASN A 293 8.14 -30.89 4.62
N ILE A 294 7.87 -29.70 5.16
CA ILE A 294 8.70 -29.08 6.22
C ILE A 294 8.25 -29.56 7.62
N ARG A 295 7.04 -30.10 7.75
CA ARG A 295 6.52 -30.61 9.03
C ARG A 295 7.37 -31.79 9.51
N THR A 296 8.00 -31.66 10.67
CA THR A 296 8.57 -32.83 11.34
C THR A 296 7.40 -33.74 11.74
N LYS A 297 7.48 -35.03 11.41
CA LYS A 297 6.34 -35.96 11.43
C LYS A 297 5.61 -36.09 12.79
N ASN A 298 6.22 -35.63 13.87
CA ASN A 298 5.72 -35.71 15.24
C ASN A 298 5.47 -34.34 15.91
N SER A 299 5.54 -33.21 15.19
CA SER A 299 5.24 -31.90 15.77
C SER A 299 3.75 -31.55 15.75
N SER A 300 3.32 -30.77 16.75
CA SER A 300 2.02 -30.11 16.72
C SER A 300 1.90 -29.16 15.51
N ILE A 301 0.67 -28.91 15.08
CA ILE A 301 0.37 -27.94 14.01
C ILE A 301 0.75 -26.52 14.49
N GLY A 302 1.38 -25.73 13.61
CA GLY A 302 1.68 -24.33 13.90
C GLY A 302 2.75 -24.11 14.97
N THR A 303 3.87 -24.85 14.95
CA THR A 303 4.99 -24.51 15.86
C THR A 303 5.53 -23.11 15.56
N LYS A 304 6.16 -22.46 16.56
CA LYS A 304 6.80 -21.14 16.39
C LYS A 304 7.76 -21.13 15.20
N ASP A 305 8.53 -22.21 15.03
CA ASP A 305 9.50 -22.34 13.95
C ASP A 305 8.80 -22.51 12.59
N ASP A 306 7.67 -23.22 12.51
CA ASP A 306 6.90 -23.32 11.26
C ASP A 306 6.33 -21.98 10.82
N LEU A 307 5.82 -21.17 11.76
CA LEU A 307 5.36 -19.80 11.47
C LEU A 307 6.51 -18.91 10.99
N LEU A 308 7.71 -19.03 11.57
CA LEU A 308 8.90 -18.33 11.09
C LEU A 308 9.31 -18.80 9.68
N LYS A 309 9.24 -20.10 9.38
CA LYS A 309 9.49 -20.63 8.02
C LYS A 309 8.46 -20.11 7.01
N MET A 310 7.18 -20.05 7.38
CA MET A 310 6.12 -19.49 6.54
C MET A 310 6.38 -18.01 6.22
N ASN A 311 6.72 -17.19 7.22
CA ASN A 311 7.08 -15.78 7.01
C ASN A 311 8.22 -15.59 5.98
N ILE A 312 9.22 -16.48 5.97
CA ILE A 312 10.33 -16.44 5.02
C ILE A 312 9.85 -16.76 3.59
N ILE A 313 9.00 -17.79 3.43
CA ILE A 313 8.48 -18.17 2.11
C ILE A 313 7.45 -17.14 1.60
N GLU A 314 6.67 -16.52 2.50
CA GLU A 314 5.79 -15.39 2.14
C GLU A 314 6.62 -14.20 1.66
N LEU A 315 7.66 -13.78 2.39
CA LEU A 315 8.57 -12.71 1.93
C LEU A 315 9.19 -13.08 0.58
N TRP A 316 9.71 -14.30 0.42
CA TRP A 316 10.30 -14.74 -0.85
C TRP A 316 9.28 -14.67 -2.01
N GLY A 317 8.04 -15.10 -1.79
CA GLY A 317 6.93 -14.92 -2.73
C GLY A 317 6.67 -13.46 -3.06
N THR A 318 6.62 -12.57 -2.07
CA THR A 318 6.44 -11.13 -2.31
C THR A 318 7.59 -10.47 -3.08
N LEU A 319 8.79 -11.07 -3.07
CA LEU A 319 9.95 -10.55 -3.80
C LEU A 319 10.05 -11.13 -5.22
N ILE A 320 9.73 -12.41 -5.43
CA ILE A 320 9.55 -13.01 -6.76
C ILE A 320 8.51 -12.21 -7.56
N PHE A 321 7.35 -11.94 -6.96
CA PHE A 321 6.23 -11.25 -7.59
C PHE A 321 6.19 -9.74 -7.30
N GLN A 322 7.24 -9.18 -6.70
CA GLN A 322 7.42 -7.76 -6.37
C GLN A 322 6.16 -7.09 -5.77
N THR A 323 5.46 -7.79 -4.87
CA THR A 323 4.15 -7.33 -4.36
C THR A 323 4.24 -6.37 -3.18
N LEU A 324 5.43 -6.23 -2.57
CA LEU A 324 5.75 -5.28 -1.51
C LEU A 324 5.89 -3.84 -2.03
N PRO A 325 5.84 -2.82 -1.15
CA PRO A 325 6.09 -1.44 -1.56
C PRO A 325 7.55 -1.27 -1.96
N LYS A 326 7.84 -0.42 -2.95
CA LYS A 326 9.18 -0.24 -3.52
C LYS A 326 10.31 -0.12 -2.47
N ARG A 327 10.10 0.66 -1.41
CA ARG A 327 11.08 0.84 -0.30
C ARG A 327 11.49 -0.45 0.43
N GLU A 328 10.65 -1.49 0.44
CA GLU A 328 10.99 -2.80 1.01
C GLU A 328 11.59 -3.74 -0.05
N LEU A 329 11.21 -3.59 -1.33
CA LEU A 329 11.86 -4.27 -2.44
C LEU A 329 13.34 -3.85 -2.55
N GLU A 330 13.64 -2.55 -2.46
CA GLU A 330 15.02 -2.02 -2.56
C GLU A 330 15.94 -2.49 -1.42
N LYS A 331 15.39 -2.98 -0.30
CA LYS A 331 16.14 -3.60 0.80
C LYS A 331 16.49 -5.08 0.54
N CYS A 332 15.86 -5.72 -0.46
CA CYS A 332 15.88 -7.17 -0.65
C CYS A 332 16.15 -7.65 -2.10
N ILE A 333 16.04 -6.78 -3.11
CA ILE A 333 16.38 -7.04 -4.52
C ILE A 333 17.02 -5.79 -5.15
N ASN A 334 17.76 -5.98 -6.25
CA ASN A 334 18.44 -4.89 -6.95
C ASN A 334 17.43 -3.85 -7.47
N PRO A 335 17.58 -2.54 -7.15
CA PRO A 335 16.67 -1.49 -7.62
C PRO A 335 16.46 -1.44 -9.14
N THR A 336 17.45 -1.85 -9.96
CA THR A 336 17.32 -1.87 -11.43
C THR A 336 16.44 -3.01 -11.96
N THR A 337 16.05 -3.95 -11.10
CA THR A 337 15.13 -5.06 -11.43
C THR A 337 13.69 -4.81 -10.94
N ILE A 338 13.44 -3.66 -10.29
CA ILE A 338 12.11 -3.32 -9.77
C ILE A 338 11.23 -2.73 -10.88
N ILE A 339 10.17 -3.45 -11.22
CA ILE A 339 9.25 -3.15 -12.33
C ILE A 339 8.28 -2.00 -11.98
N GLY A 340 8.24 -1.58 -10.70
CA GLY A 340 7.57 -0.35 -10.27
C GLY A 340 6.05 -0.42 -10.15
N ARG A 341 5.45 -1.60 -10.29
CA ARG A 341 4.01 -1.82 -10.05
C ARG A 341 3.71 -1.72 -8.55
N GLN A 342 2.65 -1.01 -8.18
CA GLN A 342 2.11 -1.06 -6.82
C GLN A 342 1.13 -2.22 -6.67
N HIS A 343 1.32 -3.00 -5.61
CA HIS A 343 0.59 -4.23 -5.32
C HIS A 343 0.19 -4.24 -3.84
N LEU A 344 -0.46 -5.32 -3.38
CA LEU A 344 -1.33 -5.27 -2.20
C LEU A 344 -0.64 -5.69 -0.89
N ASN A 345 0.61 -6.13 -0.92
CA ASN A 345 1.38 -6.40 0.30
C ASN A 345 1.96 -5.08 0.82
N VAL A 346 1.43 -4.58 1.93
CA VAL A 346 1.88 -3.33 2.57
C VAL A 346 2.93 -3.53 3.68
N PHE A 347 3.16 -4.77 4.11
CA PHE A 347 4.10 -5.11 5.18
C PHE A 347 5.01 -6.28 4.79
N ASN A 348 6.28 -6.15 5.15
CA ASN A 348 7.28 -7.20 5.06
C ASN A 348 6.89 -8.39 5.98
N PRO A 349 6.66 -9.60 5.45
CA PRO A 349 6.16 -10.74 6.23
C PRO A 349 7.02 -11.16 7.43
N LEU A 350 8.31 -10.78 7.47
CA LEU A 350 9.19 -11.09 8.59
C LEU A 350 8.73 -10.51 9.94
N TRP A 351 7.83 -9.53 9.95
CA TRP A 351 7.23 -8.95 11.17
C TRP A 351 5.94 -9.65 11.63
N GLN A 352 5.38 -10.60 10.86
CA GLN A 352 4.16 -11.30 11.28
C GLN A 352 4.43 -12.19 12.51
N GLY A 353 3.54 -12.14 13.50
CA GLY A 353 3.64 -12.93 14.73
C GLY A 353 4.73 -12.49 15.72
N VAL A 354 5.16 -11.22 15.71
CA VAL A 354 5.98 -10.67 16.81
C VAL A 354 5.09 -10.47 18.03
N SER A 355 5.07 -11.45 18.94
CA SER A 355 4.30 -11.41 20.19
C SER A 355 4.77 -10.31 21.15
N ASN A 356 6.03 -9.89 21.03
CA ASN A 356 6.70 -8.95 21.93
C ASN A 356 6.56 -7.47 21.51
N LEU A 357 5.61 -7.14 20.61
CA LEU A 357 5.29 -5.73 20.34
C LEU A 357 4.70 -5.03 21.58
N ASP A 358 4.09 -5.78 22.49
CA ASP A 358 3.69 -5.31 23.82
C ASP A 358 4.89 -4.98 24.72
N ASP A 359 6.05 -5.63 24.55
CA ASP A 359 7.26 -5.33 25.34
C ASP A 359 8.08 -4.19 24.74
N VAL A 360 8.12 -4.07 23.40
CA VAL A 360 8.86 -3.03 22.68
C VAL A 360 8.10 -1.70 22.64
N PHE A 361 6.77 -1.75 22.62
CA PHE A 361 5.89 -0.57 22.56
C PHE A 361 4.69 -0.69 23.54
N PRO A 362 4.93 -0.86 24.86
CA PRO A 362 3.87 -1.13 25.84
C PRO A 362 2.76 -0.07 25.86
N ASN A 363 3.15 1.20 25.66
CA ASN A 363 2.26 2.35 25.77
C ASN A 363 1.48 2.68 24.49
N LEU A 364 1.66 1.92 23.40
CA LEU A 364 0.98 2.14 22.12
C LEU A 364 -0.12 1.10 21.89
N SER A 365 -1.25 1.49 21.28
CA SER A 365 -2.25 0.53 20.80
C SER A 365 -1.74 -0.32 19.63
N ARG A 366 -2.38 -1.46 19.35
CA ARG A 366 -2.04 -2.31 18.20
C ARG A 366 -1.99 -1.54 16.87
N LYS A 367 -2.82 -0.50 16.69
CA LYS A 367 -2.82 0.38 15.50
C LYS A 367 -1.57 1.26 15.48
N GLU A 368 -1.22 1.88 16.60
CA GLU A 368 -0.06 2.78 16.69
C GLU A 368 1.26 2.04 16.59
N ARG A 369 1.39 0.82 17.15
CA ARG A 369 2.56 -0.05 16.95
C ARG A 369 2.74 -0.42 15.47
N PHE A 370 1.64 -0.74 14.80
CA PHE A 370 1.60 -1.04 13.36
C PHE A 370 1.97 0.18 12.51
N THR A 371 1.56 1.39 12.93
CA THR A 371 2.02 2.66 12.34
C THR A 371 3.50 2.95 12.65
N ALA A 372 3.98 2.71 13.87
CA ALA A 372 5.39 2.88 14.23
C ALA A 372 6.28 1.96 13.38
N LEU A 373 5.88 0.71 13.16
CA LEU A 373 6.56 -0.22 12.24
C LEU A 373 6.48 0.20 10.76
N LEU A 374 5.47 0.98 10.35
CA LEU A 374 5.39 1.52 8.98
C LEU A 374 6.35 2.68 8.72
N HIS A 375 6.79 3.40 9.74
CA HIS A 375 7.58 4.63 9.58
C HIS A 375 8.98 4.54 10.21
N GLY A 376 9.14 3.89 11.36
CA GLY A 376 10.42 3.76 12.08
C GLY A 376 11.44 2.80 11.45
N ALA A 377 11.14 2.18 10.31
CA ALA A 377 12.07 1.32 9.59
C ALA A 377 13.29 2.06 9.02
N ASP A 378 13.23 3.40 8.97
CA ASP A 378 14.29 4.27 8.46
C ASP A 378 14.89 5.18 9.57
N GLU A 379 14.38 5.11 10.82
CA GLU A 379 14.88 5.84 12.00
C GLU A 379 15.56 4.94 13.06
N MET A 380 15.42 3.62 12.97
CA MET A 380 15.95 2.65 13.96
C MET A 380 17.44 2.32 13.77
N GLU A 381 18.29 3.31 13.44
CA GLU A 381 19.74 3.19 13.63
C GLU A 381 20.14 3.77 15.00
N ARG A 382 20.75 2.92 15.85
CA ARG A 382 21.49 3.26 17.09
C ARG A 382 20.67 3.74 18.31
N PRO A 383 20.39 2.83 19.25
CA PRO A 383 20.59 3.12 20.67
C PRO A 383 22.09 3.03 21.00
N ASN A 384 22.72 4.20 21.21
CA ASN A 384 24.09 4.45 21.74
C ASN A 384 25.16 3.35 21.55
#